data_AF-A0A523S2L3-F1
#
_entry.id   AF-A0A523S2L3-F1
#
_cell.length_a   1.000
_cell.length_b   1.000
_cell.length_c   1.000
_cell.angle_alpha   90.00
_cell.angle_beta   90.00
_cell.angle_gamma   90.00
#
_symmetry.space_group_name_H-M   'P 1'
#
loop_
_entity.id
_entity.type
_entity.pdbx_description
1 polymer ?
#
loop_
_entity_poly.entity_id
_entity_poly.type
_entity_poly.pdbx_seq_one_letter_code
_entity_poly.pdbx_strand_id
1 'polypeptide(L)'
;MTEWMREALIDAHLKQRTHMYRIIEGLTQDILMKEISDEEKHPHMLSLIWHVGGAETYWFHRAGHDIAPRFTIESFEDIREKLETNTEGVKRVLRECDVKQLQIIPPSGKGGPSVAWCLLRTYQHGLQHTSQISKIRHMIGAPPLSSDEDTWSPATDAIIEILIKLWNPE
;
A
#
# COMPACT_ATOMS: atom_id res chain seq x y z
N MET A 1 0.09 -24.59 -4.18
CA MET A 1 -0.41 -23.39 -3.47
C MET A 1 0.68 -22.35 -3.23
N THR A 2 1.93 -22.75 -2.97
CA THR A 2 2.97 -21.89 -2.41
C THR A 2 3.57 -20.86 -3.37
N GLU A 3 4.06 -21.28 -4.54
CA GLU A 3 4.80 -20.34 -5.39
C GLU A 3 3.88 -19.36 -6.12
N TRP A 4 2.74 -19.84 -6.62
CA TRP A 4 1.79 -18.96 -7.30
C TRP A 4 1.26 -17.85 -6.37
N MET A 5 1.03 -18.17 -5.09
CA MET A 5 0.50 -17.20 -4.13
C MET A 5 1.53 -16.12 -3.80
N ARG A 6 2.84 -16.46 -3.72
CA ARG A 6 3.90 -15.45 -3.55
C ARG A 6 3.89 -14.46 -4.70
N GLU A 7 3.91 -14.97 -5.93
CA GLU A 7 3.95 -14.13 -7.13
C GLU A 7 2.68 -13.29 -7.27
N ALA A 8 1.51 -13.86 -6.99
CA ALA A 8 0.25 -13.12 -7.03
C ALA A 8 0.19 -12.00 -5.97
N LEU A 9 0.70 -12.26 -4.76
CA LEU A 9 0.79 -11.27 -3.70
C LEU A 9 1.77 -10.13 -4.06
N ILE A 10 2.95 -10.47 -4.58
CA ILE A 10 3.94 -9.48 -5.04
C ILE A 10 3.34 -8.62 -6.17
N ASP A 11 2.75 -9.25 -7.18
CA ASP A 11 2.13 -8.57 -8.30
C ASP A 11 0.99 -7.65 -7.87
N ALA A 12 0.12 -8.10 -6.96
CA ALA A 12 -0.92 -7.26 -6.37
C ALA A 12 -0.32 -6.01 -5.69
N HIS A 13 0.71 -6.19 -4.87
CA HIS A 13 1.38 -5.06 -4.22
C HIS A 13 1.95 -4.06 -5.23
N LEU A 14 2.61 -4.55 -6.28
CA LEU A 14 3.16 -3.71 -7.34
C LEU A 14 2.08 -2.94 -8.10
N LYS A 15 0.98 -3.59 -8.48
CA LYS A 15 -0.16 -2.93 -9.13
C LYS A 15 -0.73 -1.80 -8.27
N GLN A 16 -0.92 -2.05 -6.97
CA GLN A 16 -1.36 -1.02 -6.01
C GLN A 16 -0.36 0.13 -5.88
N ARG A 17 0.94 -0.16 -5.80
CA ARG A 17 2.00 0.83 -5.68
C ARG A 17 2.11 1.70 -6.93
N THR A 18 2.04 1.10 -8.12
CA THR A 18 1.98 1.82 -9.40
C THR A 18 0.80 2.79 -9.44
N HIS A 19 -0.40 2.35 -9.02
CA HIS A 19 -1.54 3.24 -8.94
C HIS A 19 -1.33 4.39 -7.95
N MET A 20 -0.77 4.11 -6.77
CA MET A 20 -0.43 5.14 -5.79
C MET A 20 0.58 6.15 -6.34
N TYR A 21 1.65 5.70 -7.01
CA TYR A 21 2.64 6.58 -7.64
C TYR A 21 2.03 7.50 -8.68
N ARG A 22 1.12 6.99 -9.51
CA ARG A 22 0.34 7.83 -10.43
C ARG A 22 -0.46 8.87 -9.65
N ILE A 23 -1.19 8.49 -8.62
CA ILE A 23 -2.04 9.43 -7.86
C ILE A 23 -1.23 10.47 -7.08
N ILE A 24 0.04 10.24 -6.74
CA ILE A 24 0.88 11.26 -6.11
C ILE A 24 1.75 12.05 -7.10
N GLU A 25 1.70 11.71 -8.39
CA GLU A 25 2.50 12.37 -9.42
C GLU A 25 2.16 13.86 -9.55
N GLY A 26 3.18 14.71 -9.62
CA GLY A 26 3.02 16.15 -9.80
C GLY A 26 2.46 16.90 -8.59
N LEU A 27 2.28 16.22 -7.43
CA LEU A 27 1.99 16.91 -6.18
C LEU A 27 3.26 17.60 -5.69
N THR A 28 3.20 18.91 -5.48
CA THR A 28 4.28 19.67 -4.84
C THR A 28 4.14 19.61 -3.33
N GLN A 29 5.19 19.99 -2.60
CA GLN A 29 5.14 20.13 -1.14
C GLN A 29 4.00 21.06 -0.68
N ASP A 30 3.81 22.19 -1.37
CA ASP A 30 2.73 23.15 -1.07
C ASP A 30 1.35 22.50 -1.19
N ILE A 31 1.15 21.67 -2.23
CA ILE A 31 -0.11 20.95 -2.45
C ILE A 31 -0.32 19.89 -1.36
N LEU A 32 0.73 19.18 -0.97
CA LEU A 32 0.66 18.12 0.04
C LEU A 32 0.40 18.64 1.45
N MET A 33 0.88 19.85 1.74
CA MET A 33 0.73 20.55 3.02
C MET A 33 -0.50 21.47 3.05
N LYS A 34 -1.30 21.51 1.99
CA LYS A 34 -2.55 22.27 1.98
C LYS A 34 -3.54 21.62 2.95
N GLU A 35 -4.12 22.43 3.82
CA GLU A 35 -5.16 22.00 4.75
C GLU A 35 -6.45 21.70 3.97
N ILE A 36 -6.97 20.49 4.17
CA ILE A 36 -8.10 19.92 3.40
C ILE A 36 -9.26 19.49 4.32
N SER A 37 -9.06 19.56 5.63
CA SER A 37 -10.03 19.19 6.65
C SER A 37 -9.71 19.91 7.95
N ASP A 38 -10.74 20.33 8.68
CA ASP A 38 -10.64 20.89 10.03
C ASP A 38 -10.40 19.79 11.11
N GLU A 39 -10.23 18.52 10.68
CA GLU A 39 -9.95 17.40 11.57
C GLU A 39 -8.50 17.41 12.10
N GLU A 40 -8.36 17.37 13.43
CA GLU A 40 -7.05 17.46 14.13
C GLU A 40 -6.00 16.42 13.69
N LYS A 41 -6.41 15.24 13.21
CA LYS A 41 -5.48 14.10 13.02
C LYS A 41 -4.92 13.97 11.61
N HIS A 42 -5.63 14.46 10.59
CA HIS A 42 -5.21 14.30 9.19
C HIS A 42 -5.57 15.53 8.34
N PRO A 43 -5.03 16.72 8.65
CA PRO A 43 -5.46 17.93 7.97
C PRO A 43 -4.93 18.04 6.54
N HIS A 44 -4.00 17.15 6.12
CA HIS A 44 -3.21 17.31 4.90
C HIS A 44 -3.02 16.00 4.14
N MET A 45 -2.85 16.05 2.81
CA MET A 45 -2.60 14.84 1.99
C MET A 45 -1.33 14.10 2.38
N LEU A 46 -0.28 14.82 2.79
CA LEU A 46 0.96 14.21 3.26
C LEU A 46 0.72 13.21 4.40
N SER A 47 -0.20 13.55 5.30
CA SER A 47 -0.54 12.71 6.45
C SER A 47 -1.18 11.38 6.04
N LEU A 48 -1.91 11.35 4.92
CA LEU A 48 -2.50 10.11 4.37
C LEU A 48 -1.43 9.21 3.78
N ILE A 49 -0.49 9.77 3.03
CA ILE A 49 0.65 9.02 2.47
C ILE A 49 1.51 8.44 3.60
N TRP A 50 1.81 9.26 4.60
CA TRP A 50 2.51 8.83 5.81
C TRP A 50 1.77 7.70 6.52
N HIS A 51 0.45 7.82 6.65
CA HIS A 51 -0.40 6.82 7.27
C HIS A 51 -0.38 5.48 6.50
N VAL A 52 -0.38 5.50 5.17
CA VAL A 52 -0.28 4.29 4.34
C VAL A 52 1.05 3.57 4.57
N GLY A 53 2.19 4.26 4.42
CA GLY A 53 3.51 3.64 4.62
C GLY A 53 3.77 3.23 6.07
N GLY A 54 3.24 3.99 7.03
CA GLY A 54 3.28 3.65 8.46
C GLY A 54 2.47 2.40 8.80
N ALA A 55 1.28 2.22 8.19
CA ALA A 55 0.48 1.02 8.38
C ALA A 55 1.18 -0.25 7.86
N GLU A 56 1.91 -0.15 6.74
CA GLU A 56 2.70 -1.27 6.22
C GLU A 56 3.80 -1.70 7.17
N THR A 57 4.68 -0.76 7.54
CA THR A 57 5.78 -1.05 8.47
C THR A 57 5.26 -1.58 9.80
N TYR A 58 4.14 -1.04 10.32
CA TYR A 58 3.50 -1.53 11.53
C TYR A 58 3.02 -2.98 11.43
N TRP A 59 2.23 -3.33 10.41
CA TRP A 59 1.63 -4.67 10.32
C TRP A 59 2.68 -5.75 10.07
N PHE A 60 3.66 -5.46 9.22
CA PHE A 60 4.78 -6.35 8.97
C PHE A 60 5.66 -6.52 10.22
N HIS A 61 5.99 -5.45 10.94
CA HIS A 61 6.67 -5.54 12.23
C HIS A 61 5.89 -6.40 13.24
N ARG A 62 4.56 -6.20 13.32
CA ARG A 62 3.68 -7.00 14.20
C ARG A 62 3.63 -8.48 13.82
N ALA A 63 3.89 -8.82 12.56
CA ALA A 63 4.05 -10.19 12.09
C ALA A 63 5.45 -10.78 12.35
N GLY A 64 6.38 -10.00 12.92
CA GLY A 64 7.77 -10.41 13.12
C GLY A 64 8.64 -10.27 11.88
N HIS A 65 8.23 -9.44 10.92
CA HIS A 65 8.93 -9.23 9.65
C HIS A 65 9.19 -7.74 9.42
N ASP A 66 10.42 -7.27 9.62
CA ASP A 66 10.73 -5.87 9.33
C ASP A 66 10.96 -5.67 7.81
N ILE A 67 10.08 -4.89 7.17
CA ILE A 67 10.22 -4.53 5.75
C ILE A 67 11.16 -3.32 5.57
N ALA A 68 11.09 -2.37 6.51
CA ALA A 68 11.85 -1.12 6.53
C ALA A 68 11.82 -0.52 7.95
N PRO A 69 12.67 0.47 8.26
CA PRO A 69 12.54 1.29 9.48
C PRO A 69 11.16 1.96 9.57
N ARG A 70 10.83 2.51 10.74
CA ARG A 70 9.59 3.26 10.95
C ARG A 70 9.42 4.31 9.85
N PHE A 71 8.28 4.26 9.17
CA PHE A 71 7.98 5.18 8.08
C PHE A 71 7.83 6.61 8.64
N THR A 72 8.69 7.52 8.19
CA THR A 72 8.66 8.96 8.48
C THR A 72 8.79 9.70 7.16
N ILE A 73 8.24 10.91 6.99
CA ILE A 73 8.45 11.71 5.77
C ILE A 73 8.97 13.07 6.20
N GLU A 74 10.12 13.48 5.66
CA GLU A 74 10.73 14.78 5.95
C GLU A 74 10.62 15.72 4.74
N SER A 75 10.60 15.18 3.53
CA SER A 75 10.44 15.91 2.26
C SER A 75 9.47 15.23 1.28
N PHE A 76 9.13 15.90 0.16
CA PHE A 76 8.37 15.26 -0.91
C PHE A 76 9.16 14.16 -1.60
N GLU A 77 10.44 14.41 -1.86
CA GLU A 77 11.38 13.50 -2.50
C GLU A 77 11.51 12.19 -1.69
N ASP A 78 11.46 12.30 -0.36
CA ASP A 78 11.50 11.14 0.55
C ASP A 78 10.32 10.18 0.36
N ILE A 79 9.16 10.68 -0.08
CA ILE A 79 7.95 9.86 -0.16
C ILE A 79 8.19 8.69 -1.09
N ARG A 80 8.71 8.99 -2.28
CA ARG A 80 8.93 7.98 -3.32
C ARG A 80 9.99 6.99 -2.87
N GLU A 81 11.13 7.48 -2.40
CA GLU A 81 12.23 6.64 -1.92
C GLU A 81 11.78 5.69 -0.79
N LYS A 82 11.01 6.20 0.17
CA LYS A 82 10.55 5.38 1.31
C LYS A 82 9.47 4.39 0.92
N LEU A 83 8.56 4.75 0.00
CA LEU A 83 7.58 3.80 -0.55
C LEU A 83 8.27 2.71 -1.38
N GLU A 84 9.31 3.06 -2.14
CA GLU A 84 10.14 2.09 -2.87
C GLU A 84 10.89 1.16 -1.90
N THR A 85 11.44 1.72 -0.81
CA THR A 85 12.08 0.93 0.27
C THR A 85 11.11 -0.07 0.91
N ASN A 86 9.89 0.37 1.25
CA ASN A 86 8.83 -0.52 1.74
C ASN A 86 8.51 -1.61 0.71
N THR A 87 8.38 -1.24 -0.57
CA THR A 87 8.04 -2.16 -1.67
C THR A 87 9.08 -3.26 -1.81
N GLU A 88 10.36 -2.93 -1.80
CA GLU A 88 11.44 -3.92 -1.84
C GLU A 88 11.48 -4.77 -0.57
N GLY A 89 11.21 -4.18 0.60
CA GLY A 89 11.07 -4.91 1.85
C GLY A 89 9.95 -5.95 1.83
N VAL A 90 8.78 -5.57 1.32
CA VAL A 90 7.63 -6.46 1.14
C VAL A 90 7.96 -7.60 0.18
N LYS A 91 8.57 -7.30 -0.98
CA LYS A 91 9.01 -8.31 -1.95
C LYS A 91 9.99 -9.31 -1.32
N ARG A 92 10.97 -8.82 -0.57
CA ARG A 92 11.94 -9.65 0.16
C ARG A 92 11.23 -10.60 1.12
N VAL A 93 10.37 -10.05 2.00
CA VAL A 93 9.63 -10.86 2.98
C VAL A 93 8.75 -11.90 2.31
N LEU A 94 8.02 -11.53 1.24
CA LEU A 94 7.17 -12.47 0.50
C LEU A 94 7.95 -13.59 -0.19
N ARG A 95 9.20 -13.36 -0.60
CA ARG A 95 10.07 -14.39 -1.19
C ARG A 95 10.67 -15.32 -0.15
N GLU A 96 11.02 -14.78 1.02
CA GLU A 96 11.79 -15.50 2.03
C GLU A 96 10.92 -16.15 3.12
N CYS A 97 9.68 -15.71 3.33
CA CYS A 97 8.85 -16.20 4.42
C CYS A 97 8.48 -17.69 4.26
N ASP A 98 8.24 -18.37 5.38
CA ASP A 98 7.79 -19.77 5.34
C ASP A 98 6.45 -19.92 4.64
N VAL A 99 6.21 -21.09 4.05
CA VAL A 99 4.94 -21.45 3.38
C VAL A 99 3.70 -21.16 4.23
N LYS A 100 3.78 -21.36 5.56
CA LYS A 100 2.67 -21.08 6.48
C LYS A 100 2.31 -19.59 6.52
N GLN A 101 3.25 -18.69 6.26
CA GLN A 101 3.03 -17.24 6.21
C GLN A 101 2.26 -16.79 4.96
N LEU A 102 2.12 -17.68 3.96
CA LEU A 102 1.30 -17.43 2.77
C LEU A 102 -0.18 -17.77 2.97
N GLN A 103 -0.53 -18.44 4.06
CA GLN A 103 -1.92 -18.63 4.45
C GLN A 103 -2.48 -17.33 5.01
N ILE A 104 -3.73 -16.99 4.70
CA ILE A 104 -4.36 -15.76 5.17
C ILE A 104 -4.85 -15.96 6.61
N ILE A 105 -3.97 -15.68 7.57
CA ILE A 105 -4.24 -15.80 9.01
C ILE A 105 -4.29 -14.40 9.64
N PRO A 106 -5.45 -13.98 10.21
CA PRO A 106 -5.61 -12.68 10.86
C PRO A 106 -4.82 -12.60 12.18
N PRO A 107 -4.56 -11.38 12.70
CA PRO A 107 -3.91 -11.23 14.00
C PRO A 107 -4.78 -11.81 15.11
N SER A 108 -4.16 -12.37 16.15
CA SER A 108 -4.87 -12.90 17.32
C SER A 108 -4.29 -12.32 18.62
N GLY A 109 -4.96 -12.57 19.75
CA GLY A 109 -4.42 -12.17 21.06
C GLY A 109 -3.12 -12.88 21.45
N LYS A 110 -2.80 -14.03 20.81
CA LYS A 110 -1.62 -14.86 21.13
C LYS A 110 -0.48 -14.73 20.12
N GLY A 111 -0.66 -14.00 19.02
CA GLY A 111 0.34 -13.90 17.96
C GLY A 111 -0.01 -12.87 16.88
N GLY A 112 1.01 -12.48 16.12
CA GLY A 112 0.87 -11.61 14.95
C GLY A 112 0.09 -12.25 13.80
N PRO A 113 -0.32 -11.44 12.80
CA PRO A 113 -0.90 -11.94 11.57
C PRO A 113 0.15 -12.67 10.70
N SER A 114 -0.33 -13.41 9.71
CA SER A 114 0.51 -13.93 8.61
C SER A 114 1.00 -12.82 7.66
N VAL A 115 2.10 -13.08 6.94
CA VAL A 115 2.58 -12.18 5.86
C VAL A 115 1.52 -11.93 4.79
N ALA A 116 0.81 -12.96 4.32
CA ALA A 116 -0.26 -12.80 3.34
C ALA A 116 -1.39 -11.90 3.86
N TRP A 117 -1.79 -12.07 5.11
CA TRP A 117 -2.79 -11.19 5.71
C TRP A 117 -2.29 -9.75 5.84
N CYS A 118 -1.04 -9.53 6.28
CA CYS A 118 -0.44 -8.20 6.35
C CYS A 118 -0.55 -7.49 5.02
N LEU A 119 -0.11 -8.16 3.95
CA LEU A 119 -0.11 -7.60 2.62
C LEU A 119 -1.52 -7.23 2.15
N LEU A 120 -2.47 -8.16 2.24
CA LEU A 120 -3.83 -7.93 1.80
C LEU A 120 -4.50 -6.80 2.59
N ARG A 121 -4.26 -6.75 3.91
CA ARG A 121 -4.78 -5.70 4.79
C ARG A 121 -4.21 -4.33 4.45
N THR A 122 -2.90 -4.23 4.19
CA THR A 122 -2.24 -2.96 3.87
C THR A 122 -2.47 -2.53 2.43
N TYR A 123 -2.63 -3.48 1.50
CA TYR A 123 -3.06 -3.24 0.13
C TYR A 123 -4.45 -2.58 0.09
N GLN A 124 -5.44 -3.16 0.79
CA GLN A 124 -6.81 -2.61 0.81
C GLN A 124 -6.83 -1.21 1.41
N HIS A 125 -6.07 -1.03 2.49
CA HIS A 125 -5.87 0.26 3.13
C HIS A 125 -5.23 1.28 2.18
N GLY A 126 -4.19 0.86 1.45
CA GLY A 126 -3.51 1.67 0.45
C GLY A 126 -4.46 2.13 -0.66
N LEU A 127 -5.29 1.24 -1.21
CA LEU A 127 -6.30 1.59 -2.22
C LEU A 127 -7.34 2.59 -1.69
N GLN A 128 -7.83 2.38 -0.47
CA GLN A 128 -8.79 3.28 0.17
C GLN A 128 -8.22 4.71 0.27
N HIS A 129 -7.01 4.85 0.81
CA HIS A 129 -6.39 6.18 0.96
C HIS A 129 -5.94 6.78 -0.38
N THR A 130 -5.55 5.95 -1.34
CA THR A 130 -5.24 6.42 -2.70
C THR A 130 -6.47 7.05 -3.36
N SER A 131 -7.66 6.44 -3.17
CA SER A 131 -8.93 7.01 -3.63
C SER A 131 -9.27 8.34 -2.95
N GLN A 132 -9.00 8.46 -1.65
CA GLN A 132 -9.16 9.71 -0.91
C GLN A 132 -8.24 10.80 -1.45
N ILE A 133 -6.95 10.50 -1.67
CA ILE A 133 -5.99 11.44 -2.27
C ILE A 133 -6.47 11.88 -3.65
N SER A 134 -6.96 10.97 -4.49
CA SER A 134 -7.52 11.30 -5.80
C SER A 134 -8.70 12.28 -5.71
N LYS A 135 -9.62 12.08 -4.76
CA LYS A 135 -10.72 13.03 -4.51
C LYS A 135 -10.20 14.40 -4.08
N ILE A 136 -9.24 14.43 -3.16
CA ILE A 136 -8.67 15.67 -2.63
C ILE A 136 -7.98 16.46 -3.75
N ARG A 137 -7.19 15.78 -4.60
CA ARG A 137 -6.57 16.40 -5.79
C ARG A 137 -7.57 17.18 -6.63
N HIS A 138 -8.72 16.55 -6.90
CA HIS A 138 -9.80 17.19 -7.66
C HIS A 138 -10.36 18.42 -6.92
N MET A 139 -10.61 18.30 -5.61
CA MET A 139 -11.18 19.40 -4.80
C MET A 139 -10.28 20.62 -4.72
N ILE A 140 -8.95 20.44 -4.68
CA ILE A 140 -8.00 21.54 -4.49
C ILE A 140 -7.42 22.10 -5.80
N GLY A 141 -7.83 21.57 -6.96
CA GLY A 141 -7.30 21.95 -8.26
C GLY A 141 -5.84 21.56 -8.47
N ALA A 142 -5.42 20.40 -7.96
CA ALA A 142 -4.07 19.88 -8.21
C ALA A 142 -3.84 19.63 -9.71
N PRO A 143 -2.57 19.60 -10.19
CA PRO A 143 -2.27 19.32 -11.58
C PRO A 143 -2.96 18.05 -12.09
N PRO A 144 -3.40 18.04 -13.37
CA PRO A 144 -3.94 16.82 -13.98
C PRO A 144 -2.87 15.73 -14.04
N LEU A 145 -3.30 14.48 -14.04
CA LEU A 145 -2.42 13.32 -14.17
C LEU A 145 -1.87 13.22 -15.60
N SER A 146 -0.63 12.77 -15.75
CA SER A 146 0.14 12.87 -17.00
C SER A 146 -0.29 11.90 -18.11
N SER A 147 -1.02 10.82 -17.78
CA SER A 147 -1.46 9.80 -18.74
C SER A 147 -2.90 9.35 -18.55
N ASP A 148 -3.51 8.95 -19.67
CA ASP A 148 -4.79 8.23 -19.74
C ASP A 148 -4.64 6.73 -19.43
N GLU A 149 -3.46 6.29 -18.98
CA GLU A 149 -3.23 4.88 -18.65
C GLU A 149 -4.04 4.46 -17.42
N ASP A 150 -4.85 3.42 -17.58
CA ASP A 150 -5.63 2.85 -16.50
C ASP A 150 -4.75 2.01 -15.57
N THR A 151 -4.38 2.61 -14.45
CA THR A 151 -3.72 1.90 -13.34
C THR A 151 -4.69 1.50 -12.23
N TRP A 152 -5.95 1.94 -12.29
CA TRP A 152 -6.95 1.65 -11.27
C TRP A 152 -7.48 0.22 -11.40
N SER A 153 -7.96 -0.16 -12.59
CA SER A 153 -8.54 -1.49 -12.78
C SER A 153 -7.55 -2.61 -12.46
N PRO A 154 -6.29 -2.58 -12.92
CA PRO A 154 -5.30 -3.59 -12.51
C PRO A 154 -5.08 -3.60 -11.00
N ALA A 155 -5.04 -2.42 -10.37
CA ALA A 155 -4.85 -2.29 -8.94
C ALA A 155 -6.04 -2.76 -8.13
N THR A 156 -7.29 -2.75 -8.61
CA THR A 156 -8.44 -3.30 -7.90
C THR A 156 -8.65 -4.79 -8.17
N ASP A 157 -8.40 -5.21 -9.40
CA ASP A 157 -8.72 -6.55 -9.87
C ASP A 157 -7.73 -7.59 -9.37
N ALA A 158 -6.51 -7.19 -8.99
CA ALA A 158 -5.50 -8.12 -8.48
C ALA A 158 -5.98 -8.92 -7.24
N ILE A 159 -6.74 -8.31 -6.32
CA ILE A 159 -7.36 -9.07 -5.22
C ILE A 159 -8.44 -10.02 -5.73
N ILE A 160 -9.25 -9.60 -6.70
CA ILE A 160 -10.31 -10.43 -7.28
C ILE A 160 -9.69 -11.68 -7.91
N GLU A 161 -8.59 -11.53 -8.66
CA GLU A 161 -7.83 -12.63 -9.25
C GLU A 161 -7.30 -13.61 -8.19
N ILE A 162 -6.75 -13.11 -7.08
CA ILE A 162 -6.32 -13.94 -5.95
C ILE A 162 -7.52 -14.70 -5.36
N LEU A 163 -8.64 -14.03 -5.11
CA LEU A 163 -9.83 -14.64 -4.53
C LEU A 163 -10.43 -15.72 -5.45
N ILE A 164 -10.48 -15.49 -6.75
CA ILE A 164 -10.95 -16.47 -7.74
C ILE A 164 -10.12 -17.75 -7.67
N LYS A 165 -8.79 -17.63 -7.63
CA LYS A 165 -7.87 -18.78 -7.54
C LYS A 165 -7.97 -19.52 -6.20
N LEU A 166 -8.23 -18.80 -5.11
CA LEU A 166 -8.46 -19.41 -3.80
C LEU A 166 -9.81 -20.15 -3.73
N TRP A 167 -10.85 -19.61 -4.37
CA TRP A 167 -12.19 -20.19 -4.37
C TRP A 167 -12.31 -21.38 -5.33
N ASN A 168 -11.56 -21.36 -6.44
CA ASN A 168 -11.55 -22.42 -7.44
C ASN A 168 -10.14 -23.06 -7.51
N PRO A 169 -9.73 -23.82 -6.47
CA PRO A 169 -8.47 -24.54 -6.51
C PRO A 169 -8.61 -25.70 -7.51
N GLU A 170 -7.94 -25.59 -8.66
CA GLU A 170 -7.69 -26.73 -9.56
C GLU A 170 -6.87 -27.83 -8.87
#